data_AF-A0A2U3BBR7-F1
#
_entry.id   AF-A0A2U3BBR7-F1
#
_cell.length_a   1.000
_cell.length_b   1.000
_cell.length_c   1.000
_cell.angle_alpha   90.00
_cell.angle_beta   90.00
_cell.angle_gamma   90.00
#
_symmetry.space_group_name_H-M   'P 1'
#
loop_
_entity.id
_entity.type
_entity.pdbx_description
1 polymer ?
#
loop_
_entity_poly.entity_id
_entity_poly.type
_entity_poly.pdbx_seq_one_letter_code
_entity_poly.pdbx_strand_id
1 'polypeptide(L)'
;MKKVLILVSSIFAIFLVGCQKESDVSVNVKDEMADVQVSPESGDQNTEELASMAQKNTDDSMTDTETVIIESESVPSEDENSEPLADIAAPGIIEGNITTTEPVTLPQDAVVTVTLEDISSSDVPAEVVSEQTFVVDGVQIPFDFELNFDENKIEPNHKYSIRAKVEFDGKLKLTTDKVYSVITDENGTKKVNLSLVGV
;
A
#
# COMPACT_ATOMS: atom_id res chain seq x y z
N MET A 1 -38.42 -12.62 24.16
CA MET A 1 -37.47 -12.79 25.28
C MET A 1 -36.12 -13.17 24.72
N LYS A 2 -35.18 -12.22 24.70
CA LYS A 2 -33.71 -12.37 24.77
C LYS A 2 -33.13 -10.96 24.58
N LYS A 3 -32.65 -10.40 25.68
CA LYS A 3 -32.07 -9.06 25.80
C LYS A 3 -30.64 -9.15 25.25
N VAL A 4 -30.33 -8.40 24.20
CA VAL A 4 -28.96 -8.24 23.71
C VAL A 4 -28.35 -7.06 24.46
N LEU A 5 -27.43 -7.40 25.37
CA LEU A 5 -26.66 -6.50 26.22
C LEU A 5 -25.44 -6.03 25.42
N ILE A 6 -25.52 -4.85 24.79
CA ILE A 6 -24.35 -4.21 24.17
C ILE A 6 -23.56 -3.56 25.29
N LEU A 7 -22.46 -4.21 25.66
CA LEU A 7 -21.49 -3.74 26.64
C LEU A 7 -20.67 -2.61 25.98
N VAL A 8 -20.98 -1.38 26.38
CA VAL A 8 -20.20 -0.17 26.08
C VAL A 8 -18.77 -0.35 26.57
N SER A 9 -17.85 -0.69 25.67
CA SER A 9 -16.41 -0.76 25.92
C SER A 9 -15.84 0.65 26.01
N SER A 10 -16.10 1.28 27.15
CA SER A 10 -15.56 2.56 27.59
C SER A 10 -14.14 2.36 28.15
N ILE A 11 -13.16 2.20 27.26
CA ILE A 11 -11.73 2.44 27.54
C ILE A 11 -11.23 3.40 26.45
N PHE A 12 -11.63 4.65 26.56
CA PHE A 12 -11.00 5.77 25.86
C PHE A 12 -10.86 6.94 26.84
N ALA A 13 -10.02 6.73 27.84
CA ALA A 13 -9.47 7.78 28.67
C ALA A 13 -8.22 7.25 29.37
N ILE A 14 -7.09 7.91 29.10
CA ILE A 14 -5.83 8.02 29.84
C ILE A 14 -4.66 7.83 28.86
N PHE A 15 -4.32 8.89 28.15
CA PHE A 15 -2.92 9.22 27.85
C PHE A 15 -2.81 10.75 27.88
N LEU A 16 -2.69 11.26 29.11
CA LEU A 16 -2.23 12.61 29.38
C LEU A 16 -0.73 12.70 29.07
N VAL A 17 -0.38 13.72 28.28
CA VAL A 17 0.72 14.66 28.49
C VAL A 17 2.13 14.07 28.63
N GLY A 18 2.95 14.37 27.62
CA GLY A 18 4.40 14.33 27.71
C GLY A 18 5.04 15.13 26.58
N CYS A 19 5.29 16.41 26.84
CA CYS A 19 6.09 17.30 26.01
C CYS A 19 7.46 16.70 25.66
N GLN A 20 8.07 17.32 24.63
CA GLN A 20 9.50 17.69 24.57
C GLN A 20 10.40 16.82 23.67
N LYS A 21 10.78 17.39 22.52
CA LYS A 21 12.16 17.83 22.32
C LYS A 21 12.33 18.67 21.05
N GLU A 22 12.63 19.94 21.27
CA GLU A 22 13.59 20.69 20.46
C GLU A 22 14.90 19.88 20.41
N SER A 23 15.45 19.72 19.22
CA SER A 23 16.87 19.43 19.05
C SER A 23 17.41 20.36 17.98
N ASP A 24 18.06 21.38 18.54
CA ASP A 24 19.00 22.36 18.05
C ASP A 24 19.72 22.06 16.73
N VAL A 25 19.79 23.10 15.91
CA VAL A 25 20.64 23.25 14.74
C VAL A 25 22.09 23.36 15.19
N SER A 26 22.93 22.40 14.81
CA SER A 26 24.38 22.55 14.90
C SER A 26 24.99 22.58 13.50
N VAL A 27 25.27 23.80 13.04
CA VAL A 27 26.23 24.06 11.97
C VAL A 27 27.62 23.88 12.58
N ASN A 28 28.45 22.97 12.06
CA ASN A 28 29.88 23.04 12.35
C ASN A 28 30.70 23.10 11.06
N VAL A 29 31.63 24.04 11.10
CA VAL A 29 32.38 24.60 9.99
C VAL A 29 33.71 23.87 9.87
N LYS A 30 34.24 23.90 8.64
CA LYS A 30 35.59 23.49 8.23
C LYS A 30 36.71 23.88 9.22
N ASP A 31 37.65 22.96 9.42
CA ASP A 31 39.11 23.17 9.53
C ASP A 31 39.75 21.77 9.31
N GLU A 32 40.38 21.45 8.18
CA GLU A 32 41.75 21.77 7.74
C GLU A 32 42.90 21.21 8.62
N MET A 33 43.72 20.36 7.99
CA MET A 33 45.08 19.88 8.35
C MET A 33 45.26 18.89 9.51
N ALA A 34 45.65 17.64 9.21
CA ALA A 34 47.08 17.24 9.16
C ALA A 34 47.26 15.71 9.03
N ASP A 35 48.27 15.39 8.22
CA ASP A 35 49.05 14.17 7.98
C ASP A 35 49.04 13.04 9.04
N VAL A 36 49.06 11.79 8.57
CA VAL A 36 50.14 10.79 8.82
C VAL A 36 49.74 9.45 8.18
N GLN A 37 50.57 9.01 7.22
CA GLN A 37 50.58 7.65 6.69
C GLN A 37 51.02 6.63 7.76
N VAL A 38 50.50 5.40 7.72
CA VAL A 38 51.25 4.12 7.66
C VAL A 38 50.24 2.97 7.40
N SER A 39 50.45 2.20 6.33
CA SER A 39 49.87 0.86 6.07
C SER A 39 50.79 -0.24 6.66
N PRO A 40 50.52 -1.55 6.48
CA PRO A 40 49.31 -2.36 6.68
C PRO A 40 49.59 -3.53 7.66
N GLU A 41 48.57 -4.21 8.19
CA GLU A 41 48.76 -5.57 8.71
C GLU A 41 47.62 -6.51 8.34
N SER A 42 48.03 -7.62 7.75
CA SER A 42 47.32 -8.81 7.34
C SER A 42 46.59 -9.52 8.48
N GLY A 43 45.49 -10.21 8.18
CA GLY A 43 44.86 -11.13 9.11
C GLY A 43 43.62 -11.79 8.53
N ASP A 44 43.84 -12.72 7.60
CA ASP A 44 42.88 -13.71 7.15
C ASP A 44 42.51 -14.68 8.30
N GLN A 45 41.59 -15.62 8.06
CA GLN A 45 41.22 -16.81 8.85
C GLN A 45 39.91 -16.73 9.65
N ASN A 46 38.81 -17.16 9.02
CA ASN A 46 37.87 -18.10 9.64
C ASN A 46 36.98 -18.76 8.58
N THR A 47 37.53 -19.83 8.02
CA THR A 47 36.83 -20.96 7.37
C THR A 47 36.17 -21.87 8.41
N GLU A 48 34.99 -22.37 8.01
CA GLU A 48 34.39 -23.68 8.34
C GLU A 48 33.98 -24.00 9.79
N GLU A 49 32.71 -24.35 9.97
CA GLU A 49 32.27 -25.67 10.47
C GLU A 49 30.79 -25.60 10.92
N LEU A 50 29.84 -26.01 10.07
CA LEU A 50 28.55 -26.55 10.53
C LEU A 50 28.06 -27.60 9.53
N ALA A 51 28.70 -28.77 9.58
CA ALA A 51 28.06 -30.01 9.19
C ALA A 51 27.44 -30.64 10.44
N SER A 52 26.12 -30.80 10.49
CA SER A 52 25.52 -31.82 11.34
C SER A 52 24.31 -32.45 10.64
N MET A 53 24.31 -33.78 10.69
CA MET A 53 23.42 -34.71 10.02
C MET A 53 22.10 -34.91 10.77
N ALA A 54 21.07 -35.24 9.98
CA ALA A 54 20.05 -36.27 10.18
C ALA A 54 19.26 -36.35 11.50
N GLN A 55 17.93 -36.22 11.36
CA GLN A 55 17.01 -37.06 12.13
C GLN A 55 15.92 -37.64 11.21
N LYS A 56 16.07 -38.95 11.01
CA LYS A 56 15.13 -39.95 10.51
C LYS A 56 13.86 -39.96 11.38
N ASN A 57 12.68 -39.94 10.78
CA ASN A 57 11.49 -40.55 11.38
C ASN A 57 10.66 -41.24 10.30
N THR A 58 10.58 -42.55 10.51
CA THR A 58 9.88 -43.58 9.77
C THR A 58 8.39 -43.51 10.08
N ASP A 59 7.59 -43.53 9.02
CA ASP A 59 6.38 -44.34 8.81
C ASP A 59 5.43 -44.56 9.99
N ASP A 60 4.20 -44.08 9.88
CA ASP A 60 3.06 -44.89 10.31
C ASP A 60 1.84 -44.63 9.41
N SER A 61 1.39 -45.72 8.82
CA SER A 61 0.21 -45.86 7.97
C SER A 61 -0.97 -46.20 8.88
N MET A 62 -2.09 -45.49 8.78
CA MET A 62 -3.38 -46.10 9.12
C MET A 62 -4.50 -45.46 8.29
N THR A 63 -4.90 -46.21 7.27
CA THR A 63 -6.23 -46.15 6.68
C THR A 63 -7.26 -46.51 7.73
N ASP A 64 -8.27 -45.67 7.92
CA ASP A 64 -9.59 -46.18 8.29
C ASP A 64 -10.67 -45.46 7.51
N THR A 65 -11.47 -46.29 6.87
CA THR A 65 -12.63 -45.97 6.06
C THR A 65 -13.84 -46.13 6.97
N GLU A 66 -14.57 -45.07 7.26
CA GLU A 66 -15.99 -45.22 7.62
C GLU A 66 -16.86 -44.19 6.90
N THR A 67 -17.60 -44.75 5.96
CA THR A 67 -18.86 -44.35 5.33
C THR A 67 -19.84 -43.62 6.26
N VAL A 68 -20.35 -42.45 5.85
CA VAL A 68 -21.73 -42.07 6.14
C VAL A 68 -22.39 -41.57 4.86
N ILE A 69 -23.34 -42.39 4.40
CA ILE A 69 -24.31 -42.13 3.35
C ILE A 69 -25.31 -41.09 3.90
N ILE A 70 -25.50 -39.97 3.20
CA ILE A 70 -26.75 -39.20 3.31
C ILE A 70 -27.25 -39.00 1.88
N GLU A 71 -28.26 -39.80 1.54
CA GLU A 71 -29.07 -39.65 0.34
C GLU A 71 -29.95 -38.40 0.45
N SER A 72 -29.99 -37.68 -0.67
CA SER A 72 -31.17 -37.07 -1.30
C SER A 72 -32.03 -36.04 -0.55
N GLU A 73 -32.18 -34.91 -1.27
CA GLU A 73 -33.38 -34.08 -1.38
C GLU A 73 -33.70 -33.11 -0.24
N SER A 74 -33.30 -31.85 -0.45
CA SER A 74 -34.28 -30.83 -0.89
C SER A 74 -33.58 -29.50 -1.22
N VAL A 75 -33.66 -29.12 -2.50
CA VAL A 75 -33.39 -27.78 -3.06
C VAL A 75 -34.46 -26.78 -2.55
N PRO A 76 -34.47 -25.48 -2.89
CA PRO A 76 -33.48 -24.38 -2.81
C PRO A 76 -33.99 -23.21 -1.93
N SER A 77 -33.12 -22.37 -1.37
CA SER A 77 -33.52 -21.01 -0.98
C SER A 77 -32.35 -20.04 -1.01
N GLU A 78 -32.25 -19.33 -2.14
CA GLU A 78 -31.99 -17.88 -2.23
C GLU A 78 -31.11 -17.25 -1.13
N ASP A 79 -29.79 -17.47 -1.18
CA ASP A 79 -28.81 -16.60 -0.52
C ASP A 79 -27.46 -16.68 -1.27
N GLU A 80 -27.50 -16.39 -2.57
CA GLU A 80 -26.29 -16.21 -3.37
C GLU A 80 -26.13 -14.71 -3.66
N ASN A 81 -25.84 -13.95 -2.60
CA ASN A 81 -24.92 -12.83 -2.78
C ASN A 81 -23.63 -13.48 -3.27
N SER A 82 -23.46 -13.51 -4.59
CA SER A 82 -22.21 -13.88 -5.22
C SER A 82 -21.16 -12.92 -4.68
N GLU A 83 -20.49 -13.29 -3.58
CA GLU A 83 -19.13 -12.83 -3.37
C GLU A 83 -18.43 -13.27 -4.65
N PRO A 84 -18.04 -12.34 -5.55
CA PRO A 84 -17.29 -12.76 -6.71
C PRO A 84 -16.08 -13.46 -6.13
N LEU A 85 -15.92 -14.75 -6.47
CA LEU A 85 -14.69 -15.49 -6.29
C LEU A 85 -13.62 -14.56 -6.83
N ALA A 86 -12.94 -13.86 -5.92
CA ALA A 86 -11.92 -12.91 -6.29
C ALA A 86 -10.95 -13.73 -7.12
N ASP A 87 -10.89 -13.37 -8.40
CA ASP A 87 -9.80 -13.72 -9.28
C ASP A 87 -8.54 -13.71 -8.40
N ILE A 88 -7.74 -14.77 -8.44
CA ILE A 88 -6.58 -14.92 -7.56
C ILE A 88 -5.49 -13.98 -8.12
N ALA A 89 -5.81 -12.69 -8.12
CA ALA A 89 -5.01 -11.57 -8.53
C ALA A 89 -3.81 -11.55 -7.61
N ALA A 90 -2.61 -11.49 -8.18
CA ALA A 90 -1.43 -11.19 -7.40
C ALA A 90 -1.57 -9.72 -6.96
N PRO A 91 -1.78 -9.44 -5.66
CA PRO A 91 -2.11 -8.09 -5.24
C PRO A 91 -0.85 -7.22 -5.20
N GLY A 92 -0.87 -6.15 -5.98
CA GLY A 92 0.11 -5.08 -5.94
C GLY A 92 -0.43 -3.89 -5.15
N ILE A 93 0.48 -3.13 -4.51
CA ILE A 93 0.14 -1.94 -3.75
C ILE A 93 1.02 -0.78 -4.21
N ILE A 94 0.39 0.36 -4.47
CA ILE A 94 1.05 1.65 -4.68
C ILE A 94 0.69 2.57 -3.53
N GLU A 95 1.71 3.02 -2.82
CA GLU A 95 1.55 4.01 -1.76
C GLU A 95 1.84 5.40 -2.31
N GLY A 96 1.23 6.41 -1.72
CA GLY A 96 1.66 7.76 -2.01
C GLY A 96 1.14 8.80 -1.05
N ASN A 97 1.63 10.00 -1.28
CA ASN A 97 1.22 11.19 -0.54
C ASN A 97 0.69 12.22 -1.54
N ILE A 98 -0.45 12.82 -1.23
CA ILE A 98 -1.04 13.91 -2.02
C ILE A 98 -0.64 15.23 -1.37
N THR A 99 -0.10 16.14 -2.18
CA THR A 99 0.33 17.49 -1.82
C THR A 99 -0.29 18.51 -2.76
N THR A 100 -0.35 19.77 -2.34
CA THR A 100 -0.78 20.88 -3.20
C THR A 100 0.22 22.02 -3.15
N THR A 101 0.31 22.76 -4.26
CA THR A 101 1.12 23.99 -4.31
C THR A 101 0.40 25.15 -3.61
N GLU A 102 -0.94 25.17 -3.70
CA GLU A 102 -1.78 26.18 -3.09
C GLU A 102 -2.59 25.58 -1.93
N PRO A 103 -2.69 26.26 -0.78
CA PRO A 103 -3.49 25.78 0.33
C PRO A 103 -4.98 25.81 -0.05
N VAL A 104 -5.63 24.66 0.04
CA VAL A 104 -7.04 24.48 -0.27
C VAL A 104 -7.74 23.82 0.92
N THR A 105 -8.93 24.29 1.24
CA THR A 105 -9.79 23.65 2.24
C THR A 105 -10.69 22.65 1.51
N LEU A 106 -10.51 21.37 1.81
CA LEU A 106 -11.41 20.33 1.29
C LEU A 106 -12.68 20.31 2.15
N PRO A 107 -13.88 20.39 1.56
CA PRO A 107 -15.13 20.21 2.29
C PRO A 107 -15.35 18.72 2.65
N GLN A 108 -16.36 18.45 3.49
CA GLN A 108 -16.68 17.08 3.93
C GLN A 108 -17.20 16.19 2.79
N ASP A 109 -17.80 16.79 1.76
CA ASP A 109 -18.32 16.11 0.58
C ASP A 109 -17.28 15.94 -0.54
N ALA A 110 -16.01 16.30 -0.29
CA ALA A 110 -14.97 16.15 -1.29
C ALA A 110 -14.64 14.68 -1.56
N VAL A 111 -14.71 14.30 -2.83
CA VAL A 111 -14.42 12.97 -3.35
C VAL A 111 -13.07 13.00 -4.04
N VAL A 112 -12.16 12.15 -3.60
CA VAL A 112 -10.84 11.94 -4.21
C VAL A 112 -10.90 10.64 -4.99
N THR A 113 -10.50 10.72 -6.25
CA THR A 113 -10.37 9.58 -7.15
C THR A 113 -8.92 9.44 -7.55
N VAL A 114 -8.30 8.31 -7.22
CA VAL A 114 -6.92 7.96 -7.61
C VAL A 114 -6.99 6.83 -8.63
N THR A 115 -6.40 7.06 -9.79
CA THR A 115 -6.44 6.15 -10.94
C THR A 115 -5.02 5.75 -11.34
N LEU A 116 -4.81 4.45 -11.52
CA LEU A 116 -3.66 3.89 -12.23
C LEU A 116 -4.04 3.74 -13.70
N GLU A 117 -3.36 4.47 -14.56
CA GLU A 117 -3.63 4.56 -16.00
C GLU A 117 -2.46 3.95 -16.79
N ASP A 118 -2.75 3.18 -17.84
CA ASP A 118 -1.79 2.78 -18.86
C ASP A 118 -1.68 3.90 -19.91
N ILE A 119 -0.50 4.51 -19.98
CA ILE A 119 -0.17 5.62 -20.87
C ILE A 119 0.81 5.20 -21.98
N SER A 120 0.86 3.90 -22.30
CA SER A 120 1.71 3.38 -23.38
C SER A 120 1.28 3.89 -24.75
N SER A 121 -0.01 4.18 -24.89
CA SER A 121 -0.59 4.67 -26.14
C SER A 121 -0.79 6.19 -26.09
N SER A 122 -0.15 6.90 -27.02
CA SER A 122 -0.25 8.35 -27.13
C SER A 122 -1.46 8.84 -27.95
N ASP A 123 -2.05 7.97 -28.78
CA ASP A 123 -3.12 8.32 -29.73
C ASP A 123 -4.53 8.00 -29.23
N VAL A 124 -4.66 7.26 -28.13
CA VAL A 124 -5.94 6.87 -27.52
C VAL A 124 -6.02 7.35 -26.07
N PRO A 125 -7.23 7.49 -25.51
CA PRO A 125 -7.39 7.72 -24.08
C PRO A 125 -6.68 6.63 -23.28
N ALA A 126 -6.08 7.01 -22.16
CA ALA A 126 -5.39 6.08 -21.28
C ALA A 126 -6.35 5.04 -20.72
N GLU A 127 -5.91 3.78 -20.63
CA GLU A 127 -6.70 2.69 -20.08
C GLU A 127 -6.58 2.68 -18.56
N VAL A 128 -7.70 2.55 -17.84
CA VAL A 128 -7.69 2.51 -16.37
C VAL A 128 -7.46 1.07 -15.92
N VAL A 129 -6.33 0.82 -15.27
CA VAL A 129 -5.95 -0.50 -14.74
C VAL A 129 -6.57 -0.74 -13.37
N SER A 130 -6.54 0.29 -12.53
CA SER A 130 -7.13 0.29 -11.20
C SER A 130 -7.59 1.70 -10.83
N GLU A 131 -8.67 1.79 -10.06
CA GLU A 131 -9.23 3.03 -9.56
C GLU A 131 -9.68 2.85 -8.12
N GLN A 132 -9.41 3.87 -7.31
CA GLN A 132 -9.92 3.95 -5.96
C GLN A 132 -10.53 5.33 -5.73
N THR A 133 -11.74 5.32 -5.17
CA THR A 133 -12.49 6.52 -4.83
C THR A 133 -12.79 6.53 -3.34
N PHE A 134 -12.51 7.65 -2.67
CA PHE A 134 -12.81 7.82 -1.25
C PHE A 134 -13.20 9.27 -0.92
N VAL A 135 -13.94 9.43 0.17
CA VAL A 135 -14.35 10.74 0.71
C VAL A 135 -13.35 11.16 1.78
N VAL A 136 -12.87 12.40 1.70
CA VAL A 136 -11.85 12.90 2.66
C VAL A 136 -12.44 13.49 3.94
N ASP A 137 -13.76 13.67 4.05
CA ASP A 137 -14.47 14.14 5.26
C ASP A 137 -13.81 15.38 5.93
N GLY A 138 -13.36 16.33 5.11
CA GLY A 138 -12.71 17.57 5.59
C GLY A 138 -11.25 17.43 6.03
N VAL A 139 -10.60 16.29 5.76
CA VAL A 139 -9.15 16.12 5.92
C VAL A 139 -8.41 17.11 5.01
N GLN A 140 -7.42 17.79 5.58
CA GLN A 140 -6.58 18.73 4.84
C GLN A 140 -5.39 18.02 4.18
N ILE A 141 -4.94 18.59 3.06
CA ILE A 141 -3.72 18.16 2.37
C ILE A 141 -2.50 18.69 3.15
N PRO A 142 -1.46 17.87 3.38
CA PRO A 142 -1.20 16.56 2.76
C PRO A 142 -1.83 15.37 3.47
N PHE A 143 -2.20 14.35 2.71
CA PHE A 143 -2.66 13.06 3.22
C PHE A 143 -2.13 11.90 2.35
N ASP A 144 -2.03 10.72 2.94
CA ASP A 144 -1.53 9.53 2.27
C ASP A 144 -2.67 8.73 1.62
N PHE A 145 -2.34 7.97 0.58
CA PHE A 145 -3.25 7.05 -0.10
C PHE A 145 -2.56 5.71 -0.38
N GLU A 146 -3.38 4.68 -0.55
CA GLU A 146 -2.96 3.35 -0.96
C GLU A 146 -3.85 2.85 -2.08
N LEU A 147 -3.28 2.57 -3.25
CA LEU A 147 -4.00 2.02 -4.39
C LEU A 147 -3.59 0.56 -4.60
N ASN A 148 -4.54 -0.35 -4.43
CA ASN A 148 -4.35 -1.75 -4.76
C ASN A 148 -4.59 -1.97 -6.26
N PHE A 149 -3.79 -2.83 -6.87
CA PHE A 149 -3.92 -3.21 -8.27
C PHE A 149 -3.61 -4.70 -8.46
N ASP A 150 -4.01 -5.26 -9.60
CA ASP A 150 -3.69 -6.64 -9.97
C ASP A 150 -2.38 -6.66 -10.77
N GLU A 151 -1.34 -7.32 -10.24
CA GLU A 151 -0.05 -7.43 -10.92
C GLU A 151 -0.15 -8.25 -12.21
N ASN A 152 -1.18 -9.09 -12.38
CA ASN A 152 -1.39 -9.84 -13.63
C ASN A 152 -1.83 -8.95 -14.80
N LYS A 153 -2.37 -7.75 -14.52
CA LYS A 153 -2.76 -6.75 -15.54
C LYS A 153 -1.59 -5.87 -15.98
N ILE A 154 -0.42 -6.03 -15.37
CA ILE A 154 0.76 -5.23 -15.68
C ILE A 154 1.59 -5.93 -16.75
N GLU A 155 1.80 -5.23 -17.85
CA GLU A 155 2.68 -5.65 -18.94
C GLU A 155 4.06 -4.98 -18.79
N PRO A 156 5.16 -5.73 -18.88
CA PRO A 156 6.51 -5.19 -18.65
C PRO A 156 6.97 -4.17 -19.71
N ASN A 157 6.35 -4.16 -20.89
CA ASN A 157 6.68 -3.23 -21.97
C ASN A 157 5.79 -1.97 -21.98
N HIS A 158 4.85 -1.87 -21.05
CA HIS A 158 3.91 -0.75 -20.95
C HIS A 158 4.39 0.28 -19.94
N LYS A 159 3.82 1.48 -20.01
CA LYS A 159 4.09 2.60 -19.10
C LYS A 159 2.84 2.93 -18.32
N TYR A 160 2.97 2.90 -17.00
CA TYR A 160 1.86 3.20 -16.11
C TYR A 160 2.07 4.54 -15.42
N SER A 161 0.98 5.27 -15.20
CA SER A 161 0.97 6.51 -14.45
C SER A 161 -0.15 6.57 -13.43
N ILE A 162 0.14 7.17 -12.27
CA ILE A 162 -0.87 7.50 -11.27
C ILE A 162 -1.38 8.92 -11.52
N ARG A 163 -2.70 9.08 -11.46
CA ARG A 163 -3.38 10.37 -11.47
C ARG A 163 -4.35 10.45 -10.29
N ALA A 164 -4.48 11.64 -9.72
CA ALA A 164 -5.48 11.95 -8.72
C ALA A 164 -6.36 13.12 -9.19
N LYS A 165 -7.65 13.02 -8.90
CA LYS A 165 -8.66 14.05 -9.14
C LYS A 165 -9.44 14.27 -7.86
N VAL A 166 -9.80 15.52 -7.58
CA VAL A 166 -10.64 15.88 -6.44
C VAL A 166 -11.84 16.65 -6.95
N GLU A 167 -13.01 16.15 -6.59
CA GLU A 167 -14.30 16.71 -6.97
C GLU A 167 -15.07 17.09 -5.71
N PHE A 168 -15.66 18.29 -5.71
CA PHE A 168 -16.61 18.74 -4.69
C PHE A 168 -17.60 19.70 -5.32
N ASP A 169 -18.80 19.82 -4.73
CA ASP A 169 -19.95 20.49 -5.37
C ASP A 169 -20.28 19.94 -6.78
N GLY A 170 -19.96 18.66 -7.04
CA GLY A 170 -20.15 18.01 -8.34
C GLY A 170 -19.27 18.58 -9.47
N LYS A 171 -18.13 19.18 -9.14
CA LYS A 171 -17.19 19.76 -10.11
C LYS A 171 -15.77 19.31 -9.81
N LEU A 172 -15.00 19.04 -10.87
CA LEU A 172 -13.56 18.89 -10.77
C LEU A 172 -12.95 20.21 -10.28
N LYS A 173 -12.11 20.12 -9.26
CA LYS A 173 -11.49 21.28 -8.60
C LYS A 173 -10.00 21.15 -8.48
N LEU A 174 -9.49 19.94 -8.28
CA LEU A 174 -8.06 19.67 -8.25
C LEU A 174 -7.75 18.48 -9.14
N THR A 175 -6.61 18.54 -9.83
CA THR A 175 -6.04 17.43 -10.59
C THR A 175 -4.53 17.44 -10.45
N THR A 176 -3.91 16.29 -10.67
CA THR A 176 -2.46 16.16 -10.81
C THR A 176 -1.92 17.03 -11.97
N ASP A 177 -0.78 17.70 -11.76
CA ASP A 177 -0.15 18.63 -12.72
C ASP A 177 0.82 17.96 -13.72
N LYS A 178 1.33 16.78 -13.36
CA LYS A 178 2.38 16.05 -14.08
C LYS A 178 2.00 14.58 -14.27
N VAL A 179 2.77 13.91 -15.11
CA VAL A 179 2.75 12.45 -15.26
C VAL A 179 3.65 11.85 -14.19
N TYR A 180 3.09 10.96 -13.38
CA TYR A 180 3.81 10.23 -12.33
C TYR A 180 3.95 8.77 -12.75
N SER A 181 5.09 8.42 -13.35
CA SER A 181 5.35 7.04 -13.80
C SER A 181 5.59 6.10 -12.64
N VAL A 182 5.01 4.90 -12.69
CA VAL A 182 5.10 3.88 -11.64
C VAL A 182 5.24 2.47 -12.22
N ILE A 183 5.61 1.52 -11.38
CA ILE A 183 5.71 0.07 -11.64
C ILE A 183 6.79 -0.33 -12.66
N THR A 184 6.71 0.18 -13.89
CA THR A 184 7.58 -0.18 -15.02
C THR A 184 8.59 0.91 -15.38
N ASP A 185 8.74 1.92 -14.52
CA ASP A 185 9.84 2.88 -14.63
C ASP A 185 11.19 2.22 -14.27
N GLU A 186 12.29 2.91 -14.59
CA GLU A 186 13.66 2.40 -14.36
C GLU A 186 13.93 1.98 -12.91
N ASN A 187 13.17 2.52 -11.94
CA ASN A 187 13.32 2.24 -10.51
C ASN A 187 12.23 1.31 -9.95
N GLY A 188 11.23 0.92 -10.74
CA GLY A 188 10.09 0.13 -10.26
C GLY A 188 9.33 0.85 -9.12
N THR A 189 9.05 2.13 -9.30
CA THR A 189 8.50 3.01 -8.28
C THR A 189 7.10 2.54 -7.86
N LYS A 190 6.97 2.16 -6.58
CA LYS A 190 5.68 1.86 -5.92
C LYS A 190 5.26 2.91 -4.90
N LYS A 191 6.08 3.96 -4.69
CA LYS A 191 5.81 5.06 -3.77
C LYS A 191 5.94 6.40 -4.47
N VAL A 192 4.87 7.20 -4.47
CA VAL A 192 4.80 8.46 -5.23
C VAL A 192 4.30 9.64 -4.39
N ASN A 193 4.83 10.83 -4.65
CA ASN A 193 4.31 12.07 -4.10
C ASN A 193 3.59 12.84 -5.21
N LEU A 194 2.26 12.89 -5.15
CA LEU A 194 1.43 13.57 -6.15
C LEU A 194 1.28 15.04 -5.78
N SER A 195 1.48 15.93 -6.75
CA SER A 195 1.20 17.36 -6.62
C SER A 195 -0.09 17.68 -7.36
N LEU A 196 -1.03 18.28 -6.65
CA LEU A 196 -2.33 18.70 -7.18
C LEU A 196 -2.34 20.22 -7.40
N VAL A 197 -3.04 20.61 -8.46
CA VAL A 197 -3.27 22.00 -8.85
C VAL A 197 -4.75 22.23 -9.13
N GLY A 198 -5.20 23.47 -8.91
CA GLY A 198 -6.56 23.90 -9.23
C GLY A 198 -6.82 23.92 -10.74
N VAL A 199 -8.05 23.57 -11.15
CA VAL A 199 -8.53 23.68 -12.54
C VAL A 199 -9.34 24.94 -12.80
#